data_AF-A0A2K2V4S1-F1
#
_entry.id   AF-A0A2K2V4S1-F1
#
_cell.length_a   1.000
_cell.length_b   1.000
_cell.length_c   1.000
_cell.angle_alpha   90.00
_cell.angle_beta   90.00
_cell.angle_gamma   90.00
#
_symmetry.space_group_name_H-M   'P 1'
#
loop_
_entity.id
_entity.type
_entity.pdbx_description
1 polymer ?
#
loop_
_entity_poly.entity_id
_entity_poly.type
_entity_poly.pdbx_seq_one_letter_code
_entity_poly.pdbx_strand_id
1 'polypeptide(L)'
;MCKKTEGRPLLSQGDIVSMMKEKRIGRPSTYSTIIGKILMRGYAVERNGKLYSTNLGRKVHSYLVKNYKELVDEHRTALLEKKMDDVESGNMDYQQLLKELFYEIKTRGLRPKG
;
A
#
# COMPACT_ATOMS: atom_id res chain seq x y z
N MET A 1 -12.92 0.69 -32.63
CA MET A 1 -12.56 1.99 -32.01
C MET A 1 -12.34 1.81 -30.52
N CYS A 2 -11.18 2.24 -30.00
CA CYS A 2 -10.90 2.25 -28.56
C CYS A 2 -11.66 3.43 -27.93
N LYS A 3 -12.65 3.16 -27.07
CA LYS A 3 -13.41 4.22 -26.37
C LYS A 3 -12.43 4.97 -25.45
N LYS A 4 -12.23 6.27 -25.70
CA LYS A 4 -11.56 7.17 -24.75
C LYS A 4 -12.47 7.29 -23.53
N THR A 5 -12.12 6.62 -22.44
CA THR A 5 -12.63 6.95 -21.12
C THR A 5 -12.02 8.29 -20.71
N GLU A 6 -12.86 9.31 -20.57
CA GLU A 6 -12.60 10.55 -19.83
C GLU A 6 -12.31 10.17 -18.36
N GLY A 7 -11.10 9.66 -18.10
CA GLY A 7 -10.66 9.17 -16.80
C GLY A 7 -9.61 10.10 -16.23
N ARG A 8 -9.59 10.21 -14.88
CA ARG A 8 -8.56 10.96 -14.13
C ARG A 8 -7.18 10.82 -14.80
N PRO A 9 -6.43 11.92 -14.95
CA PRO A 9 -5.13 11.87 -15.60
C PRO A 9 -4.27 10.79 -14.93
N LEU A 10 -3.59 10.00 -15.76
CA LEU A 10 -2.71 8.97 -15.25
C LEU A 10 -1.58 9.60 -14.43
N LEU A 11 -1.20 8.89 -13.38
CA LEU A 11 -0.21 9.35 -12.42
C LEU A 11 1.20 9.01 -12.91
N SER A 12 2.12 9.94 -12.73
CA SER A 12 3.56 9.67 -12.76
C SER A 12 4.00 9.05 -11.43
N GLN A 13 5.26 8.59 -11.37
CA GLN A 13 5.83 8.16 -10.09
C GLN A 13 5.80 9.30 -9.06
N GLY A 14 6.11 10.54 -9.47
CA GLY A 14 6.09 11.71 -8.59
C GLY A 14 4.71 12.04 -8.03
N ASP A 15 3.66 11.87 -8.84
CA ASP A 15 2.27 12.02 -8.39
C ASP A 15 1.93 10.96 -7.32
N ILE A 16 2.36 9.71 -7.51
CA ILE A 16 2.16 8.64 -6.52
C ILE A 16 2.92 8.95 -5.23
N VAL A 17 4.18 9.39 -5.31
CA VAL A 17 4.96 9.79 -4.13
C VAL A 17 4.24 10.91 -3.36
N SER A 18 3.64 11.86 -4.08
CA SER A 18 2.90 12.97 -3.47
C SER A 18 1.65 12.48 -2.74
N MET A 19 0.89 11.56 -3.36
CA MET A 19 -0.26 10.92 -2.71
C MET A 19 0.14 10.07 -1.50
N MET A 20 1.25 9.34 -1.57
CA MET A 20 1.78 8.56 -0.44
C MET A 20 2.10 9.47 0.75
N LYS A 21 2.73 10.63 0.50
CA LYS A 21 3.01 11.64 1.53
C LYS A 21 1.72 12.19 2.15
N GLU A 22 0.76 12.59 1.31
CA GLU A 22 -0.53 13.14 1.76
C GLU A 22 -1.28 12.15 2.66
N LYS A 23 -1.30 10.87 2.26
CA LYS A 23 -1.95 9.79 3.00
C LYS A 23 -1.12 9.26 4.18
N ARG A 24 0.11 9.76 4.38
CA ARG A 24 1.06 9.29 5.40
C ARG A 24 1.34 7.78 5.30
N ILE A 25 1.51 7.29 4.07
CA ILE A 25 1.85 5.89 3.79
C ILE A 25 3.29 5.84 3.29
N GLY A 26 4.16 5.11 3.97
CA GLY A 26 5.58 5.05 3.66
C GLY A 26 6.38 6.24 4.19
N ARG A 27 7.65 6.31 3.80
CA ARG A 27 8.65 7.29 4.24
C ARG A 27 9.57 7.67 3.07
N PRO A 28 10.34 8.77 3.16
CA PRO A 28 11.30 9.17 2.12
C PRO A 28 12.23 8.04 1.67
N SER A 29 12.63 7.16 2.60
CA SER A 29 13.47 5.99 2.35
C SER A 29 12.75 4.83 1.63
N THR A 30 11.42 4.80 1.61
CA THR A 30 10.64 3.65 1.12
C THR A 30 9.87 3.92 -0.17
N TYR A 31 9.57 5.18 -0.51
CA TYR A 31 8.76 5.52 -1.69
C TYR A 31 9.26 4.88 -2.99
N SER A 32 10.51 5.16 -3.37
CA SER A 32 11.10 4.62 -4.60
C SER A 32 11.17 3.09 -4.58
N THR A 33 11.47 2.52 -3.43
CA THR A 33 11.55 1.06 -3.23
C THR A 33 10.18 0.40 -3.41
N ILE A 34 9.10 1.01 -2.90
CA ILE A 34 7.73 0.51 -3.03
C ILE A 34 7.30 0.53 -4.50
N ILE A 35 7.46 1.67 -5.17
CA ILE A 35 7.11 1.84 -6.59
C ILE A 35 7.91 0.86 -7.45
N GLY A 36 9.23 0.76 -7.21
CA GLY A 36 10.11 -0.18 -7.91
C GLY A 36 9.68 -1.63 -7.75
N LYS A 37 9.27 -2.05 -6.54
CA LYS A 37 8.76 -3.42 -6.30
C LYS A 37 7.44 -3.68 -7.01
N ILE A 38 6.54 -2.70 -7.08
CA ILE A 38 5.25 -2.81 -7.79
C ILE A 38 5.48 -3.02 -9.29
N LEU A 39 6.41 -2.26 -9.87
CA LEU A 39 6.80 -2.37 -11.28
C LEU A 39 7.51 -3.71 -11.58
N MET A 40 8.50 -4.07 -10.75
CA MET A 40 9.27 -5.31 -10.90
C MET A 40 8.38 -6.56 -10.83
N ARG A 41 7.35 -6.56 -9.98
CA ARG A 41 6.39 -7.68 -9.87
C ARG A 41 5.30 -7.65 -10.95
N GLY A 42 5.31 -6.66 -11.84
CA GLY A 42 4.34 -6.54 -12.92
C GLY A 42 2.93 -6.19 -12.46
N TYR A 43 2.75 -5.59 -11.28
CA TYR A 43 1.44 -5.10 -10.82
C TYR A 43 1.04 -3.79 -11.51
N ALA A 44 2.04 -2.99 -11.87
CA ALA A 44 1.89 -1.85 -12.75
C ALA A 44 3.00 -1.85 -13.82
N VAL A 45 2.77 -1.09 -14.88
CA VAL A 45 3.79 -0.81 -15.91
C VAL A 45 3.85 0.69 -16.15
N GLU A 46 5.04 1.18 -16.47
CA GLU A 46 5.25 2.58 -16.86
C GLU A 46 5.34 2.69 -18.37
N ARG A 47 4.62 3.66 -18.95
CA ARG A 47 4.68 4.02 -20.37
C ARG A 47 4.60 5.53 -20.50
N ASN A 48 5.54 6.14 -21.20
CA ASN A 48 5.60 7.60 -21.42
C ASN A 48 5.54 8.40 -20.09
N GLY A 49 6.26 7.94 -19.06
CA GLY A 49 6.29 8.59 -17.74
C GLY A 49 4.99 8.46 -16.91
N LYS A 50 4.06 7.60 -17.36
CA LYS A 50 2.75 7.38 -16.71
C LYS A 50 2.58 5.92 -16.31
N LEU A 51 1.94 5.69 -15.16
CA LEU A 51 1.72 4.37 -14.60
C LEU A 51 0.35 3.80 -14.96
N TYR A 52 0.35 2.52 -15.35
CA TYR A 52 -0.84 1.77 -15.74
C TYR A 52 -0.92 0.50 -14.90
N SER A 53 -2.09 0.23 -14.32
CA SER A 53 -2.32 -1.05 -13.64
C SER A 53 -2.37 -2.20 -14.66
N THR A 54 -1.72 -3.32 -14.34
CA THR A 54 -1.84 -4.53 -15.17
C THR A 54 -3.08 -5.32 -14.79
N ASN A 55 -3.45 -6.30 -15.63
CA ASN A 55 -4.50 -7.26 -15.27
C ASN A 55 -4.16 -8.02 -13.98
N LEU A 56 -2.89 -8.39 -13.78
CA LEU A 56 -2.42 -9.04 -12.57
C LEU A 56 -2.57 -8.12 -11.35
N GLY A 57 -2.09 -6.88 -11.45
CA GLY A 57 -2.20 -5.90 -10.37
C GLY A 57 -3.64 -5.65 -9.94
N ARG A 58 -4.56 -5.50 -10.90
CA ARG A 58 -6.00 -5.37 -10.59
C ARG A 58 -6.56 -6.60 -9.90
N LYS A 59 -6.26 -7.81 -10.38
CA LYS A 59 -6.74 -9.06 -9.76
C LYS A 59 -6.22 -9.21 -8.32
N VAL A 60 -4.92 -8.95 -8.09
CA VAL A 60 -4.31 -9.02 -6.75
C VAL A 60 -4.94 -7.97 -5.83
N HIS A 61 -5.05 -6.73 -6.28
CA HIS A 61 -5.70 -5.67 -5.50
C HIS A 61 -7.15 -6.04 -5.13
N SER A 62 -7.96 -6.50 -6.10
CA SER A 62 -9.33 -6.93 -5.84
C SER A 62 -9.40 -8.10 -4.85
N TYR A 63 -8.49 -9.07 -4.95
CA TYR A 63 -8.42 -10.18 -4.01
C TYR A 63 -8.08 -9.69 -2.59
N LEU A 64 -7.09 -8.80 -2.45
CA LEU A 64 -6.70 -8.24 -1.17
C LEU A 64 -7.82 -7.40 -0.53
N VAL A 65 -8.47 -6.53 -1.30
CA VAL A 65 -9.60 -5.73 -0.80
C VAL A 65 -10.79 -6.61 -0.44
N LYS A 66 -11.06 -7.69 -1.18
CA LYS A 66 -12.18 -8.59 -0.88
C LYS A 66 -11.95 -9.41 0.39
N ASN A 67 -10.74 -9.92 0.59
CA ASN A 67 -10.47 -10.91 1.65
C ASN A 67 -9.79 -10.31 2.89
N TYR A 68 -9.06 -9.19 2.73
CA TYR A 68 -8.18 -8.63 3.74
C TYR A 68 -8.32 -7.12 3.87
N LYS A 69 -9.51 -6.56 3.57
CA LYS A 69 -9.78 -5.12 3.55
C LYS A 69 -9.20 -4.39 4.75
N GLU A 70 -9.47 -4.90 5.96
CA GLU A 70 -9.03 -4.27 7.22
C GLU A 70 -7.51 -4.21 7.38
N LEU A 71 -6.77 -5.13 6.75
CA LEU A 71 -5.31 -5.18 6.82
C LEU A 71 -4.63 -4.31 5.75
N VAL A 72 -5.24 -4.19 4.57
CA VAL A 72 -4.69 -3.45 3.42
C VAL A 72 -5.28 -2.05 3.25
N ASP A 73 -6.13 -1.63 4.18
CA ASP A 73 -6.72 -0.30 4.22
C ASP A 73 -5.64 0.79 4.40
N GLU A 74 -5.80 1.89 3.69
CA GLU A 74 -4.86 3.01 3.68
C GLU A 74 -4.78 3.69 5.06
N HIS A 75 -5.92 3.87 5.74
CA HIS A 75 -5.96 4.48 7.07
C HIS A 75 -5.30 3.58 8.12
N ARG A 76 -5.57 2.28 8.07
CA ARG A 76 -4.89 1.30 8.96
C ARG A 76 -3.37 1.29 8.73
N THR A 77 -2.93 1.40 7.47
CA THR A 77 -1.51 1.52 7.13
C THR A 77 -0.90 2.78 7.74
N ALA A 78 -1.54 3.94 7.57
CA ALA A 78 -1.08 5.19 8.14
C ALA A 78 -1.04 5.18 9.69
N LEU A 79 -2.00 4.49 10.34
CA LEU A 79 -1.99 4.31 11.79
C LEU A 79 -0.81 3.48 12.26
N LEU A 80 -0.49 2.39 11.56
CA LEU A 80 0.67 1.56 11.88
C LEU A 80 1.97 2.36 11.72
N GLU A 81 2.08 3.15 10.65
CA GLU A 81 3.19 4.07 10.42
C GLU A 81 3.34 5.08 11.57
N LYS A 82 2.24 5.64 12.08
CA LYS A 82 2.28 6.53 13.25
C LYS A 82 2.78 5.80 14.50
N LYS A 83 2.35 4.56 14.73
CA LYS A 83 2.82 3.77 15.88
C LYS A 83 4.32 3.47 15.78
N MET A 84 4.84 3.27 14.57
CA MET A 84 6.28 3.13 14.34
C MET A 84 7.04 4.42 14.69
N ASP A 85 6.50 5.61 14.36
CA ASP A 85 7.07 6.89 14.79
C ASP A 85 7.02 7.04 16.32
N ASP A 86 5.91 6.65 16.96
CA ASP A 86 5.76 6.69 18.41
C ASP A 86 6.81 5.78 19.10
N VAL A 87 7.18 4.65 18.48
CA VAL A 87 8.30 3.79 18.94
C VAL A 87 9.65 4.49 18.75
N GLU A 88 9.91 5.08 17.58
CA GLU A 88 11.16 5.79 17.29
C GLU A 88 11.41 6.95 18.26
N SER A 89 10.36 7.68 18.64
CA SER A 89 10.43 8.78 19.60
C SER A 89 10.42 8.33 21.08
N GLY A 90 10.35 7.03 21.35
CA GLY A 90 10.31 6.47 22.71
C GLY A 90 8.96 6.63 23.44
N ASN A 91 7.89 7.00 22.73
CA ASN A 91 6.54 7.14 23.27
C ASN A 91 5.78 5.80 23.32
N MET A 92 6.29 4.74 22.67
CA MET A 92 5.70 3.40 22.67
C MET A 92 6.79 2.33 22.74
N ASP A 93 6.53 1.24 23.45
CA ASP A 93 7.41 0.08 23.48
C ASP A 93 7.25 -0.76 22.19
N TYR A 94 8.37 -1.10 21.53
CA TYR A 94 8.34 -1.85 20.28
C TYR A 94 7.80 -3.27 20.45
N GLN A 95 8.02 -3.93 21.60
CA GLN A 95 7.51 -5.27 21.86
C GLN A 95 5.99 -5.24 22.02
N GLN A 96 5.46 -4.18 22.64
CA GLN A 96 4.01 -3.96 22.70
C GLN A 96 3.43 -3.83 21.29
N LEU A 97 4.02 -2.98 20.43
CA LEU A 97 3.57 -2.83 19.04
C LEU A 97 3.59 -4.15 18.28
N LEU A 98 4.66 -4.94 18.42
CA LEU A 98 4.78 -6.26 17.79
C LEU A 98 3.70 -7.24 18.28
N LYS A 99 3.41 -7.26 19.59
CA LYS A 99 2.34 -8.10 20.16
C LYS A 99 0.97 -7.70 19.63
N GLU A 100 0.67 -6.40 19.58
CA GLU A 100 -0.58 -5.86 19.03
C GLU A 100 -0.74 -6.25 17.56
N LEU A 101 0.30 -6.03 16.74
CA LEU A 101 0.29 -6.34 15.32
C LEU A 101 0.13 -7.85 15.07
N PHE A 102 0.82 -8.68 15.84
CA PHE A 102 0.70 -10.14 15.73
C PHE A 102 -0.71 -10.62 16.06
N TYR A 103 -1.32 -10.10 17.13
CA TYR A 103 -2.69 -10.43 17.51
C TYR A 103 -3.69 -9.96 16.45
N GLU A 104 -3.54 -8.74 15.92
CA GLU A 104 -4.35 -8.22 14.83
C GLU A 104 -4.30 -9.13 13.60
N ILE A 105 -3.11 -9.49 13.13
CA ILE A 105 -2.95 -10.33 11.93
C ILE A 105 -3.54 -11.73 12.16
N LYS A 106 -3.28 -12.33 13.33
CA LYS A 106 -3.77 -13.66 13.70
C LYS A 106 -5.30 -13.72 13.75
N THR A 107 -5.93 -12.66 14.25
CA THR A 107 -7.39 -12.59 14.38
C THR A 107 -8.09 -12.22 13.08
N ARG A 108 -7.48 -11.37 12.25
CA ARG A 108 -8.16 -10.74 11.10
C ARG A 108 -7.87 -11.33 9.73
N GLY A 109 -6.80 -12.08 9.49
CA GLY A 109 -6.57 -12.39 8.06
C GLY A 109 -5.36 -13.16 7.58
N LEU A 110 -4.67 -13.99 8.36
CA LEU A 110 -3.76 -14.98 7.75
C LEU A 110 -4.16 -16.43 8.02
N ARG A 111 -5.39 -16.68 8.48
CA ARG A 111 -5.98 -18.01 8.31
C ARG A 111 -6.55 -18.12 6.90
N PRO A 112 -6.03 -19.01 6.04
CA PRO A 112 -6.75 -19.34 4.81
C PRO A 112 -8.15 -19.80 5.21
N LYS A 113 -9.18 -19.09 4.73
CA LYS A 113 -10.51 -19.66 4.68
C LYS A 113 -10.45 -20.68 3.55
N GLY A 114 -10.31 -21.95 3.94
CA GLY A 114 -10.44 -23.08 3.01
C GLY A 114 -11.75 -23.02 2.26
#